data_AF-A0A1V5RL23-F1
#
_entry.id   AF-A0A1V5RL23-F1
#
_cell.length_a   1.000
_cell.length_b   1.000
_cell.length_c   1.000
_cell.angle_alpha   90.00
_cell.angle_beta   90.00
_cell.angle_gamma   90.00
#
_symmetry.space_group_name_H-M   'P 1'
#
loop_
_entity.id
_entity.type
_entity.pdbx_description
1 polymer ?
#
loop_
_entity_poly.entity_id
_entity_poly.type
_entity_poly.pdbx_seq_one_letter_code
_entity_poly.pdbx_strand_id
1 'polypeptide(L)' 'MRDGLVDFIGLGRMVLAYPEMPADTLAGRSLDRKHICRTFSDCTTAPRNYMVSGCYPLDEFYKGRPEAEQLALLKKE' A
#
# COMPACT_ATOMS: atom_id res chain seq x y z
N MET A 1 -4.02 -7.89 21.11
CA MET A 1 -3.53 -6.82 22.02
C MET A 1 -4.42 -6.63 23.24
N ARG A 2 -5.63 -6.03 23.16
CA ARG A 2 -6.51 -5.91 24.37
C ARG A 2 -7.07 -7.24 24.85
N ASP A 3 -7.52 -8.08 23.92
CA ASP A 3 -8.08 -9.40 24.24
C ASP A 3 -7.02 -10.52 24.26
N GLY A 4 -5.72 -10.16 24.32
CA GLY A 4 -4.63 -11.14 24.37
C GLY A 4 -4.39 -11.97 23.11
N LEU A 5 -5.10 -11.71 22.00
CA LEU A 5 -5.03 -12.56 20.78
C LEU A 5 -3.73 -12.41 19.96
N VAL A 6 -3.00 -11.29 20.11
CA VAL A 6 -1.78 -10.97 19.35
C VAL A 6 -0.91 -9.99 20.14
N ASP A 7 0.41 -10.17 20.04
CA ASP A 7 1.43 -9.29 20.66
C ASP A 7 1.84 -8.12 19.76
N PHE A 8 1.86 -8.33 18.44
CA PHE A 8 2.26 -7.34 17.45
C PHE A 8 1.30 -7.32 16.26
N ILE A 9 1.14 -6.13 15.67
CA ILE A 9 0.36 -5.94 14.44
C ILE A 9 1.32 -5.82 13.27
N GLY A 10 1.32 -6.84 12.39
CA GLY A 10 2.05 -6.79 11.13
C GLY A 10 1.34 -5.90 10.12
N LEU A 11 2.02 -4.85 9.64
CA LEU A 11 1.52 -3.97 8.58
C LEU A 11 2.22 -4.31 7.27
N GLY A 12 1.51 -5.00 6.37
CA GLY A 12 2.05 -5.39 5.06
C GLY A 12 1.88 -4.28 4.01
N ARG A 13 1.02 -4.53 3.00
CA ARG A 13 0.67 -3.58 1.93
C ARG A 13 0.23 -2.19 2.41
N MET A 14 -0.12 -2.08 3.69
CA MET A 14 -0.59 -0.85 4.27
C MET A 14 0.54 0.19 4.35
N VAL A 15 1.76 -0.23 4.70
CA VAL A 15 2.94 0.66 4.75
C VAL A 15 3.33 1.15 3.35
N LEU A 16 3.00 0.42 2.28
CA LEU A 16 3.28 0.85 0.90
C LEU A 16 2.39 2.02 0.45
N ALA A 17 1.17 2.11 0.96
CA ALA A 17 0.26 3.20 0.59
C ALA A 17 0.34 4.35 1.60
N TYR A 18 0.66 4.06 2.86
CA TYR A 18 0.75 5.02 3.95
C TYR A 18 1.98 4.73 4.83
N PRO A 19 3.20 5.12 4.40
CA PRO A 19 4.44 4.82 5.12
C PRO A 19 4.46 5.34 6.56
N GLU A 20 3.86 6.52 6.79
CA GLU A 20 3.82 7.17 8.10
C GLU A 20 2.73 6.65 9.04
N MET A 21 1.90 5.69 8.60
CA MET A 21 0.80 5.15 9.42
C MET A 21 1.23 4.71 10.83
N PRO A 22 2.36 4.01 11.04
CA PRO A 22 2.79 3.63 12.38
C PRO A 22 3.08 4.85 13.25
N ALA A 23 3.80 5.84 12.71
CA ALA A 23 4.15 7.06 13.43
C ALA A 23 2.91 7.90 13.77
N ASP A 24 2.01 8.09 12.81
CA ASP A 24 0.75 8.82 13.02
C ASP A 24 -0.15 8.14 14.05
N THR A 25 -0.24 6.80 14.01
CA THR A 25 -1.01 6.01 14.99
C THR A 25 -0.44 6.18 16.40
N LEU A 26 0.88 6.10 16.56
CA LEU A 26 1.54 6.27 17.86
C LEU A 26 1.42 7.70 18.38
N ALA A 27 1.39 8.69 17.49
CA ALA A 27 1.16 10.09 17.83
C ALA A 27 -0.31 10.43 18.12
N GLY A 28 -1.23 9.45 18.05
CA GLY A 28 -2.67 9.65 18.27
C GLY A 28 -3.34 10.52 17.19
N ARG A 29 -2.73 10.63 16.02
CA ARG A 29 -3.27 11.41 14.90
C ARG A 29 -4.42 10.66 14.22
N SER A 30 -5.32 11.41 13.60
CA SER A 30 -6.33 10.82 12.74
C SER A 30 -5.68 10.17 11.53
N LEU A 31 -6.17 8.99 11.14
CA LEU A 31 -5.66 8.30 9.94
C LEU A 31 -5.93 9.12 8.68
N ASP A 32 -4.93 9.25 7.82
CA ASP A 32 -5.14 9.74 6.46
C ASP A 32 -5.92 8.71 5.62
N ARG A 33 -7.22 8.97 5.51
CA ARG A 33 -8.17 8.13 4.79
C ARG A 33 -7.82 7.97 3.31
N LYS A 34 -7.13 8.93 2.70
CA LYS A 34 -6.77 8.86 1.27
C LYS A 34 -5.73 7.78 1.01
N HIS A 35 -4.82 7.55 1.95
CA HIS A 35 -3.72 6.61 1.83
C HIS A 35 -4.05 5.21 2.35
N ILE A 36 -5.28 4.95 2.83
CA ILE A 36 -5.70 3.61 3.26
C ILE A 36 -5.75 2.64 2.07
N CYS A 37 -5.04 1.51 2.20
CA CYS A 37 -4.98 0.48 1.16
C CYS A 37 -6.35 -0.15 0.94
N ARG A 38 -6.77 -0.19 -0.34
CA ARG A 38 -8.06 -0.76 -0.78
C ARG A 38 -7.89 -2.02 -1.62
N THR A 39 -6.81 -2.76 -1.36
CA THR A 39 -6.55 -4.10 -1.92
C THR A 39 -6.57 -4.21 -3.46
N PHE A 40 -6.15 -3.16 -4.18
CA PHE A 40 -6.03 -3.18 -5.65
C PHE A 40 -5.05 -4.23 -6.20
N SER A 41 -4.19 -4.76 -5.32
CA SER A 41 -3.23 -5.85 -5.60
C SER A 41 -2.07 -5.51 -6.53
N ASP A 42 -1.97 -4.28 -7.01
CA ASP A 42 -0.87 -3.77 -7.84
C ASP A 42 0.51 -3.99 -7.21
N CYS A 43 0.62 -3.86 -5.88
CA CYS A 43 1.85 -4.15 -5.13
C CYS A 43 2.35 -5.60 -5.28
N THR A 44 1.48 -6.52 -5.71
CA THR A 44 1.82 -7.92 -6.01
C THR A 44 1.78 -8.22 -7.51
N THR A 45 0.90 -7.58 -8.27
CA THR A 45 0.82 -7.76 -9.74
C THR A 45 2.08 -7.24 -10.42
N ALA A 46 2.62 -6.11 -9.98
CA ALA A 46 3.83 -5.52 -10.53
C ALA A 46 5.05 -6.46 -10.47
N PRO A 47 5.47 -6.96 -9.28
CA PRO A 47 6.62 -7.85 -9.20
C PRO A 47 6.43 -9.19 -9.89
N ARG A 48 5.19 -9.68 -10.05
CA ARG A 48 4.92 -10.90 -10.85
C ARG A 48 5.13 -10.69 -12.35
N ASN A 49 5.13 -9.43 -12.80
CA ASN A 49 5.38 -9.02 -14.18
C ASN A 49 6.72 -8.28 -14.30
N TYR A 50 7.70 -8.62 -13.45
CA TYR A 50 9.06 -8.09 -13.48
C TYR A 50 9.18 -6.56 -13.29
N MET A 51 8.16 -5.92 -12.72
CA MET A 51 8.16 -4.49 -12.36
C MET A 51 8.40 -4.28 -10.86
N VAL A 52 8.77 -3.07 -10.46
CA VAL A 52 8.99 -2.73 -9.04
C VAL A 52 7.68 -2.85 -8.23
N SER A 53 7.77 -3.39 -7.01
CA SER A 53 6.64 -3.45 -6.08
C SER A 53 6.39 -2.08 -5.43
N GLY A 54 5.13 -1.65 -5.39
CA GLY A 54 4.73 -0.38 -4.78
C GLY A 54 3.23 -0.15 -4.80
N CYS A 55 2.78 1.02 -4.34
CA CYS A 55 1.36 1.39 -4.33
C CYS A 55 0.98 2.35 -5.46
N TYR A 56 0.90 1.84 -6.68
CA TYR A 56 0.51 2.58 -7.89
C TYR A 56 -0.79 3.42 -7.83
N PRO A 57 -1.85 3.05 -7.08
CA PRO A 57 -3.08 3.84 -7.05
C PRO A 57 -3.15 4.91 -5.96
N LEU A 58 -2.25 4.89 -4.97
CA LEU A 58 -2.35 5.75 -3.77
C LEU A 58 -1.09 6.51 -3.42
N ASP A 59 0.08 5.96 -3.74
CA ASP A 59 1.36 6.63 -3.53
C ASP A 59 1.68 7.46 -4.78
N GLU A 60 1.85 8.78 -4.61
CA GLU A 60 2.09 9.70 -5.73
C GLU A 60 3.41 9.43 -6.46
N PHE A 61 4.44 8.89 -5.78
CA PHE A 61 5.68 8.49 -6.43
C PHE A 61 5.42 7.32 -7.39
N TYR A 62 4.73 6.26 -6.94
CA TYR A 62 4.44 5.11 -7.79
C TYR A 62 3.41 5.40 -8.88
N LYS A 63 2.44 6.27 -8.60
CA LYS A 63 1.42 6.69 -9.57
C LYS A 63 2.00 7.45 -10.76
N GLY A 64 3.06 8.24 -10.53
CA GLY A 64 3.75 8.98 -11.59
C GLY A 64 4.75 8.15 -12.41
N ARG A 65 4.92 6.86 -12.09
CA ARG A 65 5.88 6.00 -12.80
C ARG A 65 5.32 5.42 -14.10
N PRO A 66 6.15 5.21 -15.14
CA PRO A 66 5.72 4.53 -16.38
C PRO A 66 5.09 3.15 -16.14
N GLU A 67 5.55 2.43 -15.12
CA GLU A 67 5.04 1.12 -14.73
C GLU A 67 3.54 1.16 -14.31
N ALA A 68 3.01 2.33 -13.90
CA ALA A 68 1.59 2.50 -13.58
C ALA A 68 0.69 2.29 -14.81
N GLU A 69 1.09 2.83 -15.96
CA GLU A 69 0.38 2.66 -17.23
C GLU A 69 0.46 1.22 -17.71
N GLN A 70 1.65 0.60 -17.60
CA GLN A 70 1.86 -0.81 -17.94
C GLN A 70 0.96 -1.74 -17.12
N LEU A 71 0.84 -1.50 -15.81
CA LEU A 71 -0.07 -2.24 -14.93
C LEU A 71 -1.54 -2.06 -15.30
N ALA A 72 -1.96 -0.86 -15.69
CA ALA A 72 -3.33 -0.59 -16.11
C ALA A 72 -3.71 -1.36 -17.39
N LEU A 73 -2.74 -1.65 -18.25
CA LEU A 73 -2.91 -2.51 -19.43
C LEU A 73 -2.99 -3.99 -19.03
N LEU A 74 -2.03 -4.47 -18.22
CA LEU A 74 -1.96 -5.88 -17.79
C LEU A 74 -3.18 -6.35 -17.00
N LYS A 75 -3.88 -5.45 -16.29
CA LYS A 75 -5.07 -5.81 -15.50
C LYS A 75 -6.36 -5.90 -16.31
N LYS A 76 -6.34 -5.53 -17.60
CA LYS A 76 -7.50 -5.60 -18.51
C LYS A 76 -7.54 -6.89 -19.32
N GLU A 77 -6.47 -7.67 -19.29
CA GLU A 77 -6.35 -9.02 -19.85
C GLU A 77 -6.90 -10.06 -18.86
#